data_AF-A0A7S1BR34-F1
#
_entry.id   AF-A0A7S1BR34-F1
#
_cell.length_a   1.000
_cell.length_b   1.000
_cell.length_c   1.000
_cell.angle_alpha   90.00
_cell.angle_beta   90.00
_cell.angle_gamma   90.00
#
_symmetry.space_group_name_H-M   'P 1'
#
loop_
_entity.id
_entity.type
_entity.pdbx_description
1 polymer ?
#
loop_
_entity_poly.entity_id
_entity_poly.type
_entity_poly.pdbx_seq_one_letter_code
_entity_poly.pdbx_strand_id
1 'polypeptide(L)'
;KLNAEAFVSAAGIPSTVIVKPCGLPENMAGQNSTLMVGHDGTFSDYEDYHMISREDLAAVMAEAVLMPREEGGESLRFDLCSRPGPATTDLRGLIESSRWEWNV
;
A
#
# COMPACT_ATOMS: atom_id res chain seq x y z
N LYS A 1 0.75 -0.32 16.16
CA LYS A 1 0.35 -0.62 14.77
C LYS A 1 0.32 -2.11 14.51
N LEU A 2 1.42 -2.84 14.69
CA LEU A 2 1.50 -4.29 14.45
C LEU A 2 0.41 -5.13 15.14
N ASN A 3 0.09 -4.88 16.42
CA ASN A 3 -0.97 -5.62 17.12
C ASN A 3 -2.37 -5.38 16.52
N ALA A 4 -2.63 -4.20 15.94
CA ALA A 4 -3.89 -3.92 15.27
C ALA A 4 -3.99 -4.67 13.94
N GLU A 5 -2.88 -4.74 13.18
CA GLU A 5 -2.79 -5.56 11.97
C GLU A 5 -3.08 -7.02 12.31
N ALA A 6 -2.42 -7.57 13.34
CA ALA A 6 -2.62 -8.94 13.81
C ALA A 6 -4.07 -9.20 14.24
N PHE A 7 -4.69 -8.25 14.96
CA PHE A 7 -6.09 -8.36 15.36
C PHE A 7 -7.02 -8.40 14.14
N VAL A 8 -6.85 -7.50 13.17
CA VAL A 8 -7.69 -7.46 11.97
C VAL A 8 -7.51 -8.73 11.14
N SER A 9 -6.28 -9.22 10.98
CA SER A 9 -6.00 -10.47 10.28
C SER A 9 -6.63 -11.69 10.97
N ALA A 10 -6.70 -11.69 12.31
CA ALA A 10 -7.31 -12.77 13.09
C ALA A 10 -8.85 -12.68 13.18
N ALA A 11 -9.44 -11.53 12.83
CA ALA A 11 -10.88 -11.29 12.95
C ALA A 11 -11.73 -12.04 11.90
N GLY A 12 -11.09 -12.77 10.96
CA GLY A 12 -11.79 -13.53 9.93
C GLY A 12 -12.53 -12.64 8.91
N ILE A 13 -12.13 -11.37 8.78
CA ILE A 13 -12.70 -10.46 7.80
C ILE A 13 -12.13 -10.84 6.42
N PRO A 14 -12.97 -11.36 5.51
CA PRO A 14 -12.50 -11.78 4.19
C PRO A 14 -11.96 -10.57 3.42
N SER A 15 -10.98 -10.83 2.56
CA SER A 15 -10.53 -9.85 1.55
C SER A 15 -9.94 -8.54 2.12
N THR A 16 -9.45 -8.54 3.35
CA THR A 16 -8.88 -7.36 4.04
C THR A 16 -7.67 -6.78 3.27
N VAL A 17 -7.56 -5.45 3.20
CA VAL A 17 -6.36 -4.73 2.71
C VAL A 17 -5.75 -3.91 3.84
N ILE A 18 -4.51 -4.20 4.19
CA ILE A 18 -3.73 -3.46 5.18
C ILE A 18 -2.66 -2.65 4.43
N VAL A 19 -2.86 -1.33 4.37
CA VAL A 19 -1.90 -0.39 3.77
C VAL A 19 -1.05 0.24 4.86
N LYS A 20 0.28 0.11 4.76
CA LYS A 20 1.23 0.63 5.75
C LYS A 20 2.07 1.77 5.14
N PRO A 21 1.69 3.04 5.35
CA PRO A 21 2.44 4.15 4.75
C PRO A 21 3.82 4.31 5.42
N CYS A 22 4.85 4.59 4.62
CA CYS A 22 6.24 4.81 5.06
C CYS A 22 6.47 6.15 5.80
N GLY A 23 5.40 6.92 6.00
CA GLY A 23 5.39 8.23 6.66
C GLY A 23 4.31 9.10 6.05
N LEU A 24 3.79 10.07 6.80
CA LEU A 24 2.74 10.99 6.35
C LEU A 24 3.11 12.42 6.75
N PRO A 25 3.77 13.20 5.87
CA PRO A 25 4.13 14.57 6.14
C PRO A 25 2.89 15.45 6.06
N GLU A 26 2.91 16.59 6.75
CA GLU A 26 1.76 17.51 6.77
C GLU A 26 1.58 18.25 5.44
N ASN A 27 2.68 18.60 4.76
CA ASN A 27 2.68 19.57 3.65
C ASN A 27 3.32 19.01 2.36
N MET A 28 3.05 17.75 2.02
CA MET A 28 3.47 17.16 0.75
C MET A 28 2.30 17.14 -0.23
N ALA A 29 2.52 17.73 -1.41
CA ALA A 29 1.56 17.65 -2.51
C ALA A 29 1.51 16.21 -3.04
N GLY A 30 0.31 15.73 -3.36
CA GLY A 30 0.13 14.43 -4.02
C GLY A 30 0.46 14.46 -5.50
N GLN A 31 0.29 13.29 -6.12
CA GLN A 31 0.30 13.09 -7.57
C GLN A 31 1.57 13.57 -8.30
N ASN A 32 2.69 13.66 -7.58
CA ASN A 32 4.00 14.05 -8.14
C ASN A 32 5.10 13.09 -7.71
N SER A 33 4.73 11.84 -7.45
CA SER A 33 5.65 10.82 -6.99
C SER A 33 5.32 9.45 -7.58
N THR A 34 6.35 8.64 -7.77
CA THR A 34 6.19 7.23 -8.11
C THR A 34 5.96 6.47 -6.80
N LEU A 35 4.79 5.86 -6.69
CA LEU A 35 4.41 5.01 -5.57
C LEU A 35 5.03 3.63 -5.71
N MET A 36 5.42 3.05 -4.58
CA MET A 36 6.08 1.75 -4.49
C MET A 36 5.43 0.92 -3.39
N VAL A 37 5.29 -0.39 -3.63
CA VAL A 37 4.82 -1.35 -2.64
C VAL A 37 5.89 -2.38 -2.30
N GLY A 38 5.92 -2.85 -1.06
CA GLY A 38 6.91 -3.80 -0.58
C GLY A 38 6.49 -4.50 0.70
N HIS A 39 7.32 -5.43 1.17
CA HIS A 39 7.06 -6.26 2.35
C HIS A 39 8.24 -6.24 3.33
N ASP A 40 7.96 -6.45 4.61
CA ASP A 40 8.94 -6.83 5.63
C ASP A 40 10.24 -6.00 5.63
N GLY A 41 10.12 -4.68 5.45
CA GLY A 41 11.29 -3.81 5.45
C GLY A 41 12.10 -3.83 4.16
N THR A 42 11.52 -4.26 3.03
CA THR A 42 12.10 -4.10 1.68
C THR A 42 12.65 -2.68 1.46
N PHE A 43 12.08 -1.70 2.16
CA PHE A 43 12.42 -0.30 2.06
C PHE A 43 13.34 0.22 3.18
N SER A 44 13.97 -0.63 3.99
CA SER A 44 14.91 -0.19 5.04
C SER A 44 16.26 0.27 4.49
N ASP A 45 16.63 -0.16 3.29
CA ASP A 45 18.02 -0.09 2.81
C ASP A 45 18.26 0.98 1.72
N TYR A 46 17.22 1.68 1.25
CA TYR A 46 17.42 2.75 0.26
C TYR A 46 17.22 4.13 0.90
N GLU A 47 18.27 4.95 0.84
CA GLU A 47 18.30 6.32 1.37
C GLU A 47 17.31 7.26 0.64
N ASP A 48 16.75 6.85 -0.51
CA ASP A 48 15.87 7.64 -1.37
C ASP A 48 14.36 7.45 -1.11
N TYR A 49 13.96 6.64 -0.13
CA TYR A 49 12.52 6.47 0.15
C TYR A 49 11.93 7.71 0.81
N HIS A 50 10.83 8.16 0.24
CA HIS A 50 10.07 9.28 0.76
C HIS A 50 8.80 8.81 1.44
N MET A 51 8.41 9.61 2.43
CA MET A 51 7.06 9.59 2.98
C MET A 51 6.04 9.73 1.85
N ILE A 52 4.82 9.27 2.06
CA ILE A 52 3.76 9.39 1.07
C ILE A 52 2.86 10.58 1.41
N SER A 53 2.35 11.29 0.40
CA SER A 53 1.34 12.32 0.63
C SER A 53 0.03 11.70 1.15
N ARG A 54 -0.75 12.49 1.90
CA ARG A 54 -2.08 12.05 2.36
C ARG A 54 -3.04 11.81 1.19
N GLU A 55 -2.87 12.56 0.11
CA GLU A 55 -3.68 12.46 -1.10
C GLU A 55 -3.42 11.16 -1.85
N ASP A 56 -2.15 10.81 -2.07
CA ASP A 56 -1.78 9.55 -2.73
C ASP A 56 -2.19 8.33 -1.90
N LEU A 57 -2.02 8.38 -0.57
CA LEU A 57 -2.51 7.33 0.32
C LEU A 57 -4.04 7.19 0.20
N ALA A 58 -4.78 8.28 0.17
CA ALA A 58 -6.24 8.24 0.03
C ALA A 58 -6.66 7.66 -1.32
N ALA A 59 -5.96 7.99 -2.40
CA ALA A 59 -6.22 7.43 -3.73
C ALA A 59 -5.99 5.91 -3.77
N VAL A 60 -4.90 5.42 -3.17
CA VAL A 60 -4.64 3.97 -3.06
C VAL A 60 -5.70 3.28 -2.21
N MET A 61 -6.11 3.88 -1.08
CA MET A 61 -7.18 3.32 -0.26
C MET A 61 -8.52 3.28 -0.99
N ALA A 62 -8.84 4.30 -1.79
CA ALA A 62 -10.05 4.33 -2.61
C ALA A 62 -10.03 3.23 -3.69
N GLU A 63 -8.91 3.07 -4.41
CA GLU A 63 -8.78 1.99 -5.40
C GLU A 63 -8.90 0.61 -4.73
N ALA A 64 -8.28 0.41 -3.56
CA ALA A 64 -8.36 -0.86 -2.84
C ALA A 64 -9.80 -1.28 -2.48
N VAL A 65 -10.68 -0.31 -2.22
CA VAL A 65 -12.12 -0.54 -1.97
C VAL A 65 -12.88 -0.85 -3.27
N LEU A 66 -12.49 -0.23 -4.38
CA LEU A 66 -13.15 -0.39 -5.68
C LEU A 66 -12.70 -1.62 -6.45
N MET A 67 -11.54 -2.19 -6.12
CA MET A 67 -11.04 -3.39 -6.76
C MET A 67 -11.98 -4.57 -6.52
N PRO A 68 -12.38 -5.32 -7.56
CA PRO A 68 -13.17 -6.52 -7.40
C PRO A 68 -12.38 -7.54 -6.59
N ARG A 69 -12.99 -8.06 -5.53
CA ARG A 69 -12.42 -9.15 -4.72
C ARG A 69 -13.37 -10.32 -4.73
N GLU A 70 -12.84 -11.48 -5.02
CA GLU A 70 -13.59 -12.72 -4.87
C GLU A 70 -13.97 -12.92 -3.40
N GLU A 71 -15.13 -13.51 -3.16
CA GLU A 71 -15.56 -13.89 -1.82
C GLU A 71 -14.58 -14.94 -1.27
N GLY A 72 -13.92 -14.63 -0.15
CA GLY A 72 -12.80 -15.44 0.35
C GLY A 72 -11.44 -15.17 -0.31
N GLY A 73 -11.36 -14.14 -1.18
CA GLY A 73 -10.14 -13.70 -1.82
C GLY A 73 -9.08 -13.23 -0.81
N GLU A 74 -7.82 -13.31 -1.23
CA GLU A 74 -6.67 -13.09 -0.37
C GLU A 74 -6.65 -11.72 0.30
N SER A 75 -6.26 -11.73 1.58
CA SER A 75 -5.95 -10.49 2.28
C SER A 75 -4.59 -9.96 1.81
N LEU A 76 -4.51 -8.66 1.54
CA LEU A 76 -3.26 -7.99 1.21
C LEU A 76 -2.74 -7.22 2.41
N ARG A 77 -1.43 -7.20 2.58
CA ARG A 77 -0.73 -6.38 3.57
C ARG A 77 0.57 -5.91 2.94
N PHE A 78 0.79 -4.62 2.82
CA PHE A 78 2.00 -4.09 2.18
C PHE A 78 2.40 -2.72 2.73
N ASP A 79 3.70 -2.43 2.64
CA ASP A 79 4.25 -1.10 2.85
C ASP A 79 4.03 -0.26 1.60
N LEU A 80 3.65 1.01 1.77
CA LEU A 80 3.40 1.97 0.70
C LEU A 80 4.29 3.20 0.90
N CYS A 81 5.29 3.32 0.03
CA CYS A 81 6.24 4.44 0.02
C CYS A 81 6.09 5.27 -1.26
N SER A 82 6.80 6.40 -1.32
CA SER A 82 6.97 7.16 -2.55
C SER A 82 8.45 7.41 -2.86
N ARG A 83 8.75 7.80 -4.09
CA ARG A 83 10.04 8.36 -4.52
C ARG A 83 9.84 9.45 -5.56
N PRO A 84 10.80 10.36 -5.79
CA PRO A 84 10.70 11.37 -6.82
C PRO A 84 10.55 10.70 -8.19
N GLY A 85 9.60 11.17 -8.99
CA GLY A 85 9.33 10.56 -10.29
C GLY A 85 7.93 10.90 -10.81
N PRO A 86 7.56 10.36 -11.97
CA PRO A 86 6.22 10.53 -12.50
C PRO A 86 5.17 9.96 -11.54
N ALA A 87 4.00 10.59 -11.54
CA ALA A 87 2.85 10.14 -10.77
C ALA A 87 2.48 8.69 -11.17
N THR A 88 2.28 7.83 -10.17
CA THR A 88 1.68 6.51 -10.43
C THR A 88 0.21 6.68 -10.79
N THR A 89 -0.16 6.33 -12.02
CA THR A 89 -1.55 6.41 -12.52
C THR A 89 -2.29 5.08 -12.45
N ASP A 90 -1.57 3.96 -12.50
CA ASP A 90 -2.15 2.62 -12.39
C ASP A 90 -2.08 2.13 -10.94
N LEU A 91 -3.07 2.55 -10.14
CA LEU A 91 -3.16 2.19 -8.73
C LEU A 91 -3.57 0.73 -8.53
N ARG A 92 -4.31 0.15 -9.49
CA ARG A 92 -4.69 -1.27 -9.45
C ARG A 92 -3.46 -2.14 -9.63
N GLY A 93 -2.68 -1.90 -10.68
CA GLY A 93 -1.43 -2.61 -10.93
C GLY A 93 -0.44 -2.46 -9.78
N LEU A 94 -0.39 -1.27 -9.16
CA LEU A 94 0.39 -1.05 -7.94
C LEU A 94 -0.06 -1.99 -6.80
N ILE A 95 -1.35 -2.04 -6.50
CA ILE A 95 -1.88 -2.91 -5.42
C ILE A 95 -1.68 -4.40 -5.78
N GLU A 96 -1.89 -4.79 -7.03
CA GLU A 96 -1.67 -6.17 -7.49
C GLU A 96 -0.20 -6.59 -7.38
N SER A 97 0.74 -5.68 -7.64
CA SER A 97 2.18 -5.92 -7.45
C SER A 97 2.59 -6.13 -5.99
N SER A 98 1.68 -5.87 -5.03
CA SER A 98 1.91 -6.17 -3.62
C SER A 98 1.68 -7.63 -3.24
N ARG A 99 1.19 -8.47 -4.17
CA ARG A 99 1.07 -9.91 -3.93
C ARG A 99 2.45 -10.56 -3.79
N TRP A 100 2.53 -11.60 -2.97
CA TRP A 100 3.72 -12.44 -2.92
C TRP A 100 3.88 -13.22 -4.23
N GLU A 101 5.11 -13.58 -4.59
CA GLU A 101 5.43 -14.28 -5.86
C GLU A 101 4.78 -15.66 -6.00
N TRP A 102 4.27 -16.24 -4.91
CA TRP A 102 3.54 -17.50 -4.92
C TRP A 102 2.00 -17.33 -4.88
N ASN A 103 1.51 -16.09 -4.88
CA ASN A 103 0.10 -15.70 -4.89
C ASN A 103 -0.34 -15.17 -6.28
N VAL A 104 0.42 -15.50 -7.33
CA VAL A 104 0.20 -15.06 -8.73
C VAL A 104 -0.47 -16.17 -9.54
#